data_AF-A0A2M9K639-F1
#
_entry.id   AF-A0A2M9K639-F1
#
_cell.length_a   1.000
_cell.length_b   1.000
_cell.length_c   1.000
_cell.angle_alpha   90.00
_cell.angle_beta   90.00
_cell.angle_gamma   90.00
#
_symmetry.space_group_name_H-M   'P 1'
#
loop_
_entity.id
_entity.type
_entity.pdbx_description
1 polymer ?
#
loop_
_entity_poly.entity_id
_entity_poly.type
_entity_poly.pdbx_seq_one_letter_code
_entity_poly.pdbx_strand_id
1 'polypeptide(L)' 'MSRATGEPHPHPLTPADLPAGDEWLYGCDECQLPVQGGAAGLAAHRRTVHDPRRDYGDRRTPIRHDLDF' A
#
# COMPACT_ATOMS: atom_id res chain seq x y z
N MET A 1 12.82 22.13 -14.55
CA MET A 1 13.05 20.94 -15.40
C MET A 1 14.12 20.09 -14.73
N SER A 2 13.73 19.06 -13.97
CA SER A 2 14.70 18.20 -13.28
C SER A 2 15.26 17.18 -14.27
N ARG A 3 16.56 17.27 -14.61
CA ARG A 3 17.25 16.21 -15.34
C ARG A 3 17.61 15.11 -14.34
N ALA A 4 17.08 13.91 -14.54
CA ALA A 4 17.64 12.73 -13.89
C ALA A 4 19.07 12.56 -14.45
N THR A 5 20.07 12.72 -13.59
CA THR A 5 21.44 12.29 -13.89
C THR A 5 21.37 10.81 -14.22
N GLY A 6 21.91 10.39 -15.37
CA GLY A 6 21.95 8.97 -15.77
C GLY A 6 22.85 8.09 -14.90
N GLU A 7 23.10 8.50 -13.65
CA GLU A 7 23.72 7.65 -12.65
C GLU A 7 22.75 6.51 -12.32
N PRO A 8 23.18 5.25 -12.48
CA PRO A 8 22.41 4.12 -12.00
C PRO A 8 22.12 4.36 -10.51
N HIS A 9 20.85 4.36 -10.14
CA HIS A 9 20.48 4.41 -8.73
C HIS A 9 21.26 3.29 -8.00
N PRO A 10 21.94 3.59 -6.88
CA PRO A 10 22.86 2.66 -6.22
C PRO A 10 22.18 1.36 -5.74
N HIS A 11 20.86 1.30 -5.80
CA HIS A 11 20.05 0.13 -5.55
C HIS A 11 19.10 -0.11 -6.72
N PRO A 12 19.57 -0.69 -7.84
CA PRO A 12 18.68 -1.25 -8.83
C PRO A 12 17.95 -2.40 -8.13
N LEU A 13 16.65 -2.25 -7.88
CA LEU A 13 15.84 -3.38 -7.41
C LEU A 13 15.72 -4.35 -8.58
N THR A 14 16.66 -5.29 -8.70
CA THR A 14 16.51 -6.36 -9.67
C THR A 14 15.41 -7.30 -9.17
N PRO A 15 14.55 -7.85 -10.04
CA PRO A 15 13.50 -8.77 -9.61
C PRO A 15 14.01 -9.98 -8.81
N ALA A 16 15.29 -10.32 -8.94
CA ALA A 16 15.95 -11.40 -8.20
C ALA A 16 16.27 -11.06 -6.74
N ASP A 17 16.37 -9.78 -6.38
CA ASP A 17 16.61 -9.31 -5.00
C ASP A 17 15.32 -9.02 -4.24
N LEU A 18 14.16 -9.13 -4.92
CA LEU A 18 12.87 -9.00 -4.29
C LEU A 18 12.46 -10.36 -3.72
N PRO A 19 12.00 -10.41 -2.45
CA PRO A 19 11.45 -11.65 -1.89
C PRO A 19 10.23 -12.10 -2.71
N ALA A 20 9.92 -13.39 -2.64
CA ALA A 20 8.82 -13.95 -3.40
C ALA A 20 7.49 -13.29 -2.99
N GLY A 21 6.59 -13.09 -3.96
CA GLY A 21 5.36 -12.31 -3.75
C GLY A 21 4.45 -12.87 -2.66
N ASP A 22 4.57 -14.15 -2.34
CA ASP A 22 3.90 -14.86 -1.25
C ASP A 22 4.53 -14.60 0.12
N GLU A 23 5.84 -14.30 0.20
CA GLU A 23 6.49 -13.84 1.45
C GLU A 23 5.98 -12.46 1.90
N TRP A 24 5.31 -11.73 1.00
CA TRP A 24 4.64 -10.45 1.29
C TRP A 24 3.19 -10.61 1.74
N LEU A 25 2.65 -11.82 1.70
CA LEU A 25 1.27 -12.14 2.04
C LEU A 25 1.19 -12.74 3.44
N TYR A 26 0.37 -12.12 4.28
CA TYR A 26 0.07 -12.57 5.63
C TYR A 26 -1.39 -12.98 5.69
N GLY A 27 -1.66 -14.18 6.21
CA GLY A 27 -3.03 -14.63 6.46
C GLY A 27 -3.64 -13.85 7.62
N CYS A 28 -4.87 -13.37 7.45
CA CYS A 28 -5.67 -12.93 8.58
C CYS A 28 -6.41 -14.13 9.20
N ASP A 29 -6.26 -14.36 10.51
CA ASP A 29 -6.93 -15.48 11.19
C ASP A 29 -8.46 -15.35 11.23
N GLU A 30 -8.99 -14.13 11.13
CA GLU A 30 -10.42 -13.83 11.28
C GLU A 30 -11.20 -14.05 9.98
N CYS A 31 -10.65 -13.63 8.83
CA CYS A 31 -11.30 -13.77 7.52
C CYS A 31 -10.57 -14.69 6.54
N GLN A 32 -9.42 -15.24 6.93
CA GLN A 32 -8.58 -16.14 6.14
C GLN A 32 -8.15 -15.55 4.78
N LEU A 33 -8.16 -14.22 4.66
CA LEU A 33 -7.74 -13.52 3.46
C LEU A 33 -6.24 -13.22 3.49
N PRO A 34 -5.54 -13.34 2.34
CA PRO A 34 -4.16 -12.93 2.22
C PRO A 34 -4.07 -11.39 2.21
N VAL A 35 -3.19 -10.84 3.03
CA VAL A 35 -2.96 -9.40 3.21
C VAL A 35 -1.53 -9.04 2.82
N GLN A 36 -1.37 -8.08 1.92
CA GLN A 36 -0.07 -7.55 1.52
C GLN A 36 0.51 -6.57 2.55
N GLY A 37 1.82 -6.40 2.52
CA GLY A 37 2.50 -5.34 3.28
C GLY A 37 3.02 -5.80 4.64
N GLY A 38 3.27 -7.10 4.81
CA GLY A 38 3.89 -7.61 6.02
C GLY A 38 2.99 -7.55 7.25
N ALA A 39 3.62 -7.63 8.42
CA ALA A 39 2.95 -7.43 9.71
C ALA A 39 2.24 -6.06 9.82
N ALA A 40 2.80 -5.01 9.21
CA ALA A 40 2.20 -3.68 9.18
C ALA A 40 0.89 -3.65 8.38
N GLY A 41 0.88 -4.30 7.21
CA GLY A 41 -0.31 -4.49 6.40
C GLY A 41 -1.38 -5.30 7.11
N LEU A 42 -1.00 -6.42 7.76
CA LEU A 42 -1.93 -7.22 8.55
C LEU A 42 -2.54 -6.43 9.73
N ALA A 43 -1.73 -5.64 10.45
CA ALA A 43 -2.23 -4.79 11.52
C ALA A 43 -3.18 -3.70 11.00
N ALA A 44 -2.89 -3.11 9.83
CA ALA A 44 -3.78 -2.16 9.20
C ALA A 44 -5.11 -2.82 8.80
N HIS A 45 -5.06 -3.99 8.16
CA HIS A 45 -6.22 -4.77 7.77
C HIS A 45 -7.15 -5.04 8.94
N ARG A 46 -6.63 -5.58 10.06
CA ARG A 46 -7.45 -5.89 11.24
C ARG A 46 -8.18 -4.67 11.77
N ARG A 47 -7.50 -3.51 11.80
CA ARG A 47 -8.11 -2.26 12.22
C ARG A 47 -9.20 -1.79 11.25
N THR A 48 -8.99 -1.88 9.94
CA THR A 48 -9.96 -1.33 8.97
C THR A 48 -11.13 -2.26 8.67
N VAL A 49 -10.93 -3.57 8.80
CA VAL A 49 -11.92 -4.60 8.42
C VAL A 49 -12.66 -5.16 9.64
N HIS A 50 -11.98 -5.31 10.79
CA HIS A 50 -12.52 -5.99 11.97
C HIS A 50 -12.74 -5.06 13.18
N ASP A 51 -12.34 -3.78 13.12
CA ASP A 51 -12.70 -2.78 14.13
C ASP A 51 -13.86 -1.89 13.61
N PRO A 52 -15.14 -2.27 13.87
CA PRO A 52 -16.30 -1.50 13.46
C PRO A 52 -16.47 -0.20 14.26
N ARG A 53 -15.64 0.03 15.29
CA ARG A 53 -15.78 1.17 16.20
C ARG A 53 -15.10 2.43 15.66
N ARG A 54 -14.26 2.30 14.64
CA ARG A 54 -13.60 3.44 14.01
C ARG A 54 -14.33 3.82 12.74
N ASP A 55 -14.83 5.05 12.74
CA ASP A 55 -15.30 5.72 11.53
C ASP A 55 -14.10 6.03 10.63
N TYR A 56 -13.71 5.05 9.81
CA TYR A 56 -12.83 5.22 8.65
C TYR A 56 -13.55 5.89 7.47
N GLY A 57 -14.76 6.42 7.70
CA GLY A 57 -15.50 7.23 6.76
C GLY A 57 -14.56 8.19 6.06
N ASP A 58 -14.57 8.07 4.73
CA ASP A 58 -13.63 8.73 3.87
C ASP A 58 -13.74 10.25 4.03
N ARG A 59 -12.82 10.85 4.79
CA ARG A 59 -12.71 12.31 4.91
C ARG A 59 -11.99 12.94 3.70
N ARG A 60 -11.88 12.23 2.57
CA ARG A 60 -11.35 12.83 1.35
C ARG A 60 -12.17 14.06 0.99
N THR A 61 -11.52 15.21 1.06
CA THR A 61 -12.01 16.42 0.42
C THR A 61 -12.07 16.14 -1.08
N PRO A 62 -13.25 16.22 -1.73
CA PRO A 62 -13.34 16.03 -3.17
C PRO A 62 -12.47 17.08 -3.88
N ILE A 63 -11.62 16.62 -4.79
CA ILE A 63 -10.85 17.51 -5.66
C ILE A 63 -11.84 18.06 -6.70
N ARG A 64 -12.16 19.36 -6.62
CA ARG A 64 -12.91 20.02 -7.71
C ARG A 64 -11.96 20.24 -8.88
N HIS A 65 -12.33 19.72 -10.03
CA HIS A 65 -11.72 20.09 -11.30
C HIS A 65 -12.56 21.22 -11.89
N ASP A 66 -12.12 22.46 -11.74
CA ASP A 66 -12.70 23.60 -12.47
C ASP A 66 -12.16 23.56 -13.90
N LEU A 67 -12.86 22.82 -14.77
CA LEU A 67 -12.63 22.84 -16.20
C LEU A 67 -13.41 24.02 -16.79
N ASP A 68 -12.72 25.15 -17.00
CA ASP A 68 -13.20 26.24 -17.83
C ASP A 68 -13.27 25.73 -19.29
N PHE A 69 -14.46 25.81 -19.90
CA PHE A 69 -14.69 25.50 -21.33
C PHE A 69 -14.91 26.79 -22.12
#